data_AF-A0A7V9NRL0-F1
#
_entry.id   AF-A0A7V9NRL0-F1
#
_cell.length_a   1.000
_cell.length_b   1.000
_cell.length_c   1.000
_cell.angle_alpha   90.00
_cell.angle_beta   90.00
_cell.angle_gamma   90.00
#
_symmetry.space_group_name_H-M   'P 1'
#
loop_
_entity.id
_entity.type
_entity.pdbx_description
1 polymer ?
#
loop_
_entity_poly.entity_id
_entity_poly.type
_entity_poly.pdbx_seq_one_letter_code
_entity_poly.pdbx_strand_id
1 'polypeptide(L)'
;MRVTLAALGLALLISTASALPAFALAPAGSAVVVDATGNALRSGVSDTQFTLQLPKGAACQGDSKDGGYRVQSFMVPARYEPGALSYNSVAPEGEGNWSLFDVFTNPYVQAQTGVAEEKGDAGPIVNTPLFSLAVYLPRLDLLASGSYHVGLACTRYNQTKRFWATDVRISAQPAAAEKITWRVLDPAPAIGGGSAPVVPIGAAVVTVAVVAASVTLGRRRVRTSMRAVEARS
;
A
#
# COMPACT_ATOMS: atom_id res chain seq x y z
N MET A 1 16.31 -66.64 50.65
CA MET A 1 15.70 -66.26 49.36
C MET A 1 16.20 -64.88 48.99
N ARG A 2 17.10 -64.76 48.00
CA ARG A 2 17.62 -63.46 47.52
C ARG A 2 16.90 -63.13 46.22
N VAL A 3 16.15 -62.02 46.20
CA VAL A 3 15.44 -61.53 45.02
C VAL A 3 16.26 -60.40 44.42
N THR A 4 16.82 -60.61 43.23
CA THR A 4 17.53 -59.61 42.43
C THR A 4 16.54 -58.84 41.55
N LEU A 5 16.36 -57.55 41.81
CA LEU A 5 15.63 -56.62 40.93
C LEU A 5 16.52 -56.19 39.75
N ALA A 6 16.07 -56.43 38.52
CA ALA A 6 16.67 -55.89 37.31
C ALA A 6 16.00 -54.56 36.94
N ALA A 7 16.77 -53.48 36.89
CA ALA A 7 16.32 -52.16 36.47
C ALA A 7 16.39 -52.05 34.93
N LEU A 8 15.23 -51.93 34.27
CA LEU A 8 15.14 -51.58 32.85
C LEU A 8 15.29 -50.06 32.70
N GLY A 9 16.41 -49.61 32.15
CA GLY A 9 16.64 -48.21 31.80
C GLY A 9 15.96 -47.86 30.48
N LEU A 10 14.94 -47.00 30.53
CA LEU A 10 14.25 -46.45 29.36
C LEU A 10 15.02 -45.21 28.88
N ALA A 11 15.73 -45.33 27.75
CA ALA A 11 16.46 -44.22 27.15
C ALA A 11 15.50 -43.26 26.41
N LEU A 12 15.36 -42.04 26.92
CA LEU A 12 14.55 -40.97 26.34
C LEU A 12 15.36 -40.29 25.21
N LEU A 13 15.02 -40.55 23.95
CA LEU A 13 15.57 -39.85 22.79
C LEU A 13 14.90 -38.48 22.65
N ILE A 14 15.63 -37.41 23.02
CA ILE A 14 15.18 -36.03 22.84
C ILE A 14 15.47 -35.62 21.40
N SER A 15 14.48 -35.70 20.51
CA SER A 15 14.55 -35.15 19.16
C SER A 15 14.47 -33.62 19.21
N THR A 16 15.60 -32.93 19.07
CA THR A 16 15.65 -31.47 18.90
C THR A 16 15.24 -31.11 17.47
N ALA A 17 13.94 -30.97 17.23
CA ALA A 17 13.44 -30.39 15.98
C ALA A 17 13.88 -28.93 15.90
N SER A 18 14.85 -28.64 15.03
CA SER A 18 15.28 -27.28 14.73
C SER A 18 14.20 -26.65 13.84
N ALA A 19 13.36 -25.79 14.40
CA ALA A 19 12.44 -24.99 13.61
C ALA A 19 13.25 -24.01 12.75
N LEU A 20 13.21 -24.18 11.43
CA LEU A 20 13.75 -23.18 10.52
C LEU A 20 13.00 -21.85 10.75
N PRO A 21 13.70 -20.70 10.71
CA PRO A 21 13.05 -19.41 10.86
C PRO A 21 12.02 -19.25 9.73
N ALA A 22 10.75 -19.04 10.09
CA ALA A 22 9.75 -18.60 9.14
C ALA A 22 10.21 -17.24 8.60
N PHE A 23 10.54 -17.17 7.31
CA PHE A 23 10.89 -15.90 6.68
C PHE A 23 9.67 -14.98 6.73
N ALA A 24 9.76 -13.92 7.53
CA ALA A 24 8.77 -12.87 7.54
C ALA A 24 8.71 -12.24 6.13
N LEU A 25 7.50 -12.16 5.58
CA LEU A 25 7.30 -11.49 4.31
C LEU A 25 7.54 -9.99 4.51
N ALA A 26 8.48 -9.42 3.76
CA ALA A 26 8.72 -7.99 3.82
C ALA A 26 7.53 -7.20 3.23
N PRO A 27 7.26 -5.96 3.72
CA PRO A 27 6.25 -5.10 3.14
C PRO A 27 6.58 -4.78 1.68
N ALA A 28 5.55 -4.76 0.82
CA ALA A 28 5.70 -4.41 -0.60
C ALA A 28 5.71 -2.90 -0.86
N GLY A 29 5.64 -2.10 0.20
CA GLY A 29 5.68 -0.65 0.19
C GLY A 29 4.86 -0.07 1.36
N SER A 30 4.99 1.24 1.56
CA SER A 30 4.23 1.95 2.59
C SER A 30 2.86 2.38 2.05
N ALA A 31 1.81 2.20 2.86
CA ALA A 31 0.54 2.86 2.64
C ALA A 31 0.59 4.29 3.18
N VAL A 32 -0.10 5.24 2.54
CA VAL A 32 -0.25 6.61 3.05
C VAL A 32 -1.71 6.81 3.45
N VAL A 33 -1.93 7.29 4.67
CA VAL A 33 -3.27 7.69 5.11
C VAL A 33 -3.62 9.02 4.46
N VAL A 34 -4.70 9.06 3.69
CA VAL A 34 -5.15 10.28 3.00
C VAL A 34 -6.64 10.54 3.25
N ASP A 35 -7.08 11.78 3.11
CA ASP A 35 -8.49 12.15 3.11
C ASP A 35 -9.19 11.78 1.79
N ALA A 36 -10.49 12.07 1.67
CA ALA A 36 -11.27 11.82 0.47
C ALA A 36 -10.80 12.58 -0.78
N THR A 37 -10.00 13.64 -0.60
CA THR A 37 -9.41 14.43 -1.69
C THR A 37 -7.97 14.01 -2.02
N GLY A 38 -7.41 13.05 -1.29
CA GLY A 38 -6.07 12.53 -1.49
C GLY A 38 -4.98 13.30 -0.72
N ASN A 39 -5.33 14.23 0.17
CA ASN A 39 -4.33 14.91 1.00
C ASN A 39 -3.87 13.99 2.13
N ALA A 40 -2.56 13.96 2.40
CA ALA A 40 -2.01 13.19 3.51
C ALA A 40 -2.57 13.63 4.87
N LEU A 41 -3.05 12.66 5.64
CA LEU A 41 -3.45 12.84 7.03
C LEU A 41 -2.34 12.32 7.95
N ARG A 42 -1.99 13.11 8.96
CA ARG A 42 -1.02 12.71 9.99
C ARG A 42 -1.68 12.24 11.28
N SER A 43 -2.94 12.59 11.48
CA SER A 43 -3.72 12.26 12.66
C SER A 43 -5.20 12.41 12.39
N GLY A 44 -6.01 11.87 13.30
CA GLY A 44 -7.45 12.07 13.32
C GLY A 44 -8.07 11.54 14.60
N VAL A 45 -9.40 11.59 14.62
CA VAL A 45 -10.26 11.10 15.70
C VAL A 45 -11.12 9.94 15.18
N SER A 46 -12.05 9.44 15.99
CA SER A 46 -12.87 8.28 15.63
C SER A 46 -13.63 8.44 14.32
N ASP A 47 -14.24 9.60 14.08
CA ASP A 47 -15.10 9.87 12.91
C ASP A 47 -14.33 10.47 11.71
N THR A 48 -13.02 10.69 11.85
CA THR A 48 -12.19 11.15 10.72
C THR A 48 -12.22 10.10 9.62
N GLN A 49 -12.73 10.49 8.45
CA GLN A 49 -12.76 9.65 7.27
C GLN A 49 -11.40 9.68 6.57
N PHE A 50 -10.89 8.52 6.21
CA PHE A 50 -9.61 8.38 5.52
C PHE A 50 -9.62 7.21 4.55
N THR A 51 -8.70 7.16 3.60
CA THR A 51 -8.41 5.95 2.82
C THR A 51 -6.91 5.67 2.83
N LEU A 52 -6.51 4.54 2.27
CA LEU A 52 -5.11 4.12 2.16
C LEU A 52 -4.65 4.30 0.71
N GLN A 53 -3.88 5.36 0.46
CA GLN A 53 -3.20 5.53 -0.81
C GLN A 53 -2.00 4.57 -0.86
N LEU A 54 -2.00 3.66 -1.83
CA LEU A 54 -0.90 2.72 -2.05
C LEU A 54 0.10 3.26 -3.08
N PRO A 55 1.34 2.71 -3.11
CA PRO A 55 2.30 3.00 -4.17
C PRO A 55 1.74 2.76 -5.57
N LYS A 56 2.17 3.57 -6.54
CA LYS A 56 1.78 3.38 -7.94
C LYS A 56 2.12 1.95 -8.39
N GLY A 57 1.13 1.26 -8.97
CA GLY A 57 1.28 -0.13 -9.40
C GLY A 57 1.11 -1.17 -8.28
N ALA A 58 0.59 -0.78 -7.11
CA ALA A 58 0.19 -1.73 -6.09
C ALA A 58 -0.85 -2.72 -6.64
N ALA A 59 -0.46 -4.00 -6.68
CA ALA A 59 -1.26 -5.07 -7.25
C ALA A 59 -0.94 -6.40 -6.57
N CYS A 60 -1.94 -7.26 -6.49
CA CYS A 60 -1.80 -8.64 -6.09
C CYS A 60 -1.10 -9.45 -7.18
N GLN A 61 -0.42 -10.53 -6.81
CA GLN A 61 0.32 -11.38 -7.76
C GLN A 61 -0.59 -12.05 -8.81
N GLY A 62 -1.90 -12.08 -8.56
CA GLY A 62 -2.92 -12.49 -9.52
C GLY A 62 -4.22 -11.74 -9.24
N ASP A 63 -5.21 -11.92 -10.10
CA ASP A 63 -6.52 -11.32 -9.92
C ASP A 63 -7.53 -12.20 -9.17
N SER A 64 -8.73 -11.66 -8.97
CA SER A 64 -9.84 -12.34 -8.34
C SER A 64 -10.55 -13.36 -9.23
N LYS A 65 -10.49 -13.19 -10.55
CA LYS A 65 -11.23 -14.00 -11.52
C LYS A 65 -10.55 -15.33 -11.78
N ASP A 66 -9.25 -15.29 -12.07
CA ASP A 66 -8.46 -16.45 -12.46
C ASP A 66 -7.42 -16.84 -11.40
N GLY A 67 -6.94 -15.86 -10.63
CA GLY A 67 -5.90 -16.08 -9.61
C GLY A 67 -6.42 -16.47 -8.22
N GLY A 68 -7.70 -16.23 -7.94
CA GLY A 68 -8.31 -16.44 -6.61
C GLY A 68 -7.76 -15.50 -5.53
N TYR A 69 -7.14 -14.39 -5.92
CA TYR A 69 -6.63 -13.39 -4.97
C TYR A 69 -7.75 -12.51 -4.45
N ARG A 70 -7.59 -12.02 -3.22
CA ARG A 70 -8.50 -11.12 -2.53
C ARG A 70 -7.72 -10.03 -1.81
N VAL A 71 -8.32 -8.86 -1.66
CA VAL A 71 -7.78 -7.77 -0.85
C VAL A 71 -8.47 -7.78 0.52
N GLN A 72 -7.67 -7.72 1.57
CA GLN A 72 -8.10 -7.62 2.96
C GLN A 72 -7.52 -6.35 3.56
N SER A 73 -8.30 -5.63 4.36
CA SER A 73 -7.74 -4.64 5.28
C SER A 73 -7.26 -5.29 6.57
N PHE A 74 -6.35 -4.62 7.26
CA PHE A 74 -5.95 -5.01 8.61
C PHE A 74 -5.57 -3.79 9.46
N MET A 75 -5.78 -3.95 10.75
CA MET A 75 -5.31 -3.12 11.85
C MET A 75 -4.93 -4.07 12.98
N VAL A 76 -3.64 -4.33 13.13
CA VAL A 76 -3.10 -5.29 14.10
C VAL A 76 -2.07 -4.62 15.00
N PRO A 77 -1.98 -4.97 16.29
CA PRO A 77 -0.94 -4.44 17.17
C PRO A 77 0.46 -4.63 16.57
N ALA A 78 1.35 -3.65 16.75
CA ALA A 78 2.68 -3.62 16.12
C ALA A 78 3.64 -4.77 16.54
N ARG A 79 3.20 -5.64 17.46
CA ARG A 79 3.90 -6.88 17.82
C ARG A 79 3.63 -8.04 16.84
N TYR A 80 2.60 -7.92 16.01
CA TYR A 80 2.21 -8.95 15.05
C TYR A 80 2.76 -8.64 13.67
N GLU A 81 3.30 -9.65 13.00
CA GLU A 81 3.85 -9.53 11.66
C GLU A 81 2.74 -9.59 10.59
N PRO A 82 2.47 -8.51 9.82
CA PRO A 82 1.39 -8.51 8.83
C PRO A 82 1.56 -9.58 7.74
N GLY A 83 2.81 -9.91 7.41
CA GLY A 83 3.16 -10.97 6.48
C GLY A 83 2.72 -12.38 6.88
N ALA A 84 2.45 -12.60 8.17
CA ALA A 84 2.06 -13.90 8.73
C ALA A 84 0.56 -14.02 9.05
N LEU A 85 -0.24 -13.00 8.71
CA LEU A 85 -1.67 -13.00 9.02
C LEU A 85 -2.44 -14.01 8.17
N SER A 86 -3.34 -14.73 8.83
CA SER A 86 -4.47 -15.44 8.24
C SER A 86 -5.75 -14.64 8.44
N TYR A 87 -6.76 -14.87 7.59
CA TYR A 87 -8.00 -14.10 7.59
C TYR A 87 -9.23 -15.00 7.62
N ASN A 88 -10.24 -14.61 8.38
CA ASN A 88 -11.56 -15.21 8.28
C ASN A 88 -12.48 -14.33 7.40
N SER A 89 -13.80 -14.48 7.52
CA SER A 89 -14.78 -13.71 6.75
C SER A 89 -14.95 -12.27 7.22
N VAL A 90 -14.33 -11.85 8.32
CA VAL A 90 -14.56 -10.55 8.97
C VAL A 90 -13.26 -9.81 9.29
N ALA A 91 -12.20 -10.52 9.70
CA ALA A 91 -10.97 -9.93 10.22
C ALA A 91 -9.75 -10.83 10.03
N PRO A 92 -8.51 -10.31 10.19
CA PRO A 92 -7.38 -11.16 10.47
C PRO A 92 -7.66 -11.98 11.73
N GLU A 93 -7.26 -13.25 11.74
CA GLU A 93 -7.47 -14.14 12.87
C GLU A 93 -6.59 -13.71 14.05
N GLY A 94 -7.10 -13.85 15.27
CA GLY A 94 -6.40 -13.51 16.51
C GLY A 94 -7.06 -12.40 17.31
N GLU A 95 -6.83 -12.41 18.62
CA GLU A 95 -7.39 -11.42 19.54
C GLU A 95 -6.75 -10.04 19.35
N GLY A 96 -7.58 -9.00 19.27
CA GLY A 96 -7.14 -7.62 19.05
C GLY A 96 -6.72 -7.33 17.61
N ASN A 97 -6.93 -8.26 16.68
CA ASN A 97 -6.75 -8.07 15.25
C ASN A 97 -8.07 -7.61 14.61
N TRP A 98 -8.03 -6.53 13.85
CA TRP A 98 -9.21 -5.91 13.29
C TRP A 98 -9.08 -5.72 11.78
N SER A 99 -10.18 -5.81 11.04
CA SER A 99 -10.28 -5.20 9.71
C SER A 99 -10.58 -3.72 9.84
N LEU A 100 -10.26 -2.94 8.81
CA LEU A 100 -10.82 -1.60 8.65
C LEU A 100 -12.25 -1.69 8.15
N PHE A 101 -13.08 -0.76 8.60
CA PHE A 101 -14.49 -0.67 8.23
C PHE A 101 -14.72 0.58 7.41
N ASP A 102 -15.54 0.45 6.37
CA ASP A 102 -16.00 1.60 5.61
C ASP A 102 -16.91 2.51 6.46
N VAL A 103 -17.24 3.68 5.91
CA VAL A 103 -18.14 4.65 6.58
C VAL A 103 -19.58 4.14 6.76
N PHE A 104 -19.93 2.99 6.19
CA PHE A 104 -21.23 2.32 6.33
C PHE A 104 -21.17 1.10 7.25
N THR A 105 -20.06 0.90 7.95
CA THR A 105 -19.81 -0.19 8.91
C THR A 105 -19.61 -1.58 8.28
N ASN A 106 -19.29 -1.65 6.98
CA ASN A 106 -18.89 -2.90 6.34
C ASN A 106 -17.37 -3.13 6.48
N PRO A 107 -16.92 -4.31 6.91
CA PRO A 107 -15.49 -4.62 6.92
C PRO A 107 -14.96 -4.72 5.49
N TYR A 108 -13.80 -4.13 5.21
CA TYR A 108 -13.13 -4.30 3.92
C TYR A 108 -12.33 -5.59 3.92
N VAL A 109 -13.04 -6.67 3.60
CA VAL A 109 -12.54 -8.05 3.54
C VAL A 109 -13.04 -8.75 2.30
N GLN A 110 -12.29 -9.74 1.84
CA GLN A 110 -12.60 -10.53 0.64
C GLN A 110 -12.90 -9.65 -0.59
N ALA A 111 -12.33 -8.44 -0.63
CA ALA A 111 -12.57 -7.51 -1.72
C ALA A 111 -11.93 -8.04 -3.00
N GLN A 112 -12.64 -7.90 -4.11
CA GLN A 112 -12.12 -8.31 -5.41
C GLN A 112 -11.02 -7.34 -5.86
N THR A 113 -9.96 -7.88 -6.44
CA THR A 113 -9.02 -7.11 -7.24
C THR A 113 -9.73 -6.67 -8.53
N GLY A 114 -9.15 -5.71 -9.24
CA GLY A 114 -9.49 -5.52 -10.65
C GLY A 114 -9.08 -6.75 -11.48
N VAL A 115 -9.68 -6.85 -12.66
CA VAL A 115 -9.38 -7.91 -13.64
C VAL A 115 -8.00 -7.64 -14.22
N ALA A 116 -7.17 -8.68 -14.29
CA ALA A 116 -5.86 -8.60 -14.92
C ALA A 116 -6.00 -8.42 -16.45
N GLU A 117 -5.00 -7.80 -17.10
CA GLU A 117 -5.01 -7.64 -18.56
C GLU A 117 -4.94 -9.00 -19.26
N GLU A 118 -4.04 -9.87 -18.82
CA GLU A 118 -3.96 -11.26 -19.25
C GLU A 118 -4.10 -12.24 -18.08
N LYS A 119 -4.43 -13.49 -18.41
CA LYS A 119 -4.54 -14.55 -17.42
C LYS A 119 -3.19 -14.82 -16.78
N GLY A 120 -3.11 -14.63 -15.46
CA GLY A 120 -1.89 -14.85 -14.68
C GLY A 120 -1.14 -13.56 -14.35
N ASP A 121 -1.55 -12.43 -14.93
CA ASP A 121 -1.02 -11.12 -14.57
C ASP A 121 -1.53 -10.64 -13.21
N ALA A 122 -0.88 -9.59 -12.71
CA ALA A 122 -1.18 -8.98 -11.45
C ALA A 122 -2.59 -8.37 -11.42
N GLY A 123 -3.36 -8.66 -10.37
CA GLY A 123 -4.66 -8.05 -10.13
C GLY A 123 -4.50 -6.69 -9.45
N PRO A 124 -4.85 -5.56 -10.09
CA PRO A 124 -4.71 -4.25 -9.47
C PRO A 124 -5.63 -4.12 -8.26
N ILE A 125 -5.18 -3.41 -7.23
CA ILE A 125 -6.03 -3.06 -6.10
C ILE A 125 -6.88 -1.86 -6.51
N VAL A 126 -8.20 -2.03 -6.48
CA VAL A 126 -9.18 -1.04 -6.92
C VAL A 126 -10.24 -0.82 -5.83
N ASN A 127 -10.95 0.30 -5.91
CA ASN A 127 -12.11 0.60 -5.05
C ASN A 127 -11.82 0.49 -3.55
N THR A 128 -10.67 0.98 -3.08
CA THR A 128 -10.43 1.14 -1.64
C THR A 128 -11.38 2.21 -1.10
N PRO A 129 -12.28 1.88 -0.16
CA PRO A 129 -13.29 2.82 0.32
C PRO A 129 -12.68 3.87 1.26
N LEU A 130 -13.52 4.81 1.70
CA LEU A 130 -13.24 5.58 2.91
C LEU A 130 -13.54 4.73 4.13
N PHE A 131 -12.60 4.74 5.07
CA PHE A 131 -12.62 4.09 6.37
C PHE A 131 -12.86 5.09 7.49
N SER A 132 -13.31 4.58 8.64
CA SER A 132 -13.43 5.33 9.89
C SER A 132 -13.20 4.40 11.09
N LEU A 133 -12.70 4.95 12.21
CA LEU A 133 -12.57 4.20 13.46
C LEU A 133 -13.83 4.29 14.35
N ALA A 134 -14.89 4.95 13.90
CA ALA A 134 -16.14 5.11 14.66
C ALA A 134 -16.80 3.77 14.98
N VAL A 135 -16.60 2.76 14.12
CA VAL A 135 -17.14 1.39 14.32
C VAL A 135 -16.59 0.72 15.58
N TYR A 136 -15.41 1.11 16.08
CA TYR A 136 -14.84 0.53 17.28
C TYR A 136 -15.32 1.19 18.58
N LEU A 137 -16.07 2.30 18.50
CA LEU A 137 -16.56 3.01 19.70
C LEU A 137 -17.41 2.14 20.65
N PRO A 138 -18.29 1.23 20.16
CA PRO A 138 -19.02 0.31 21.04
C PRO A 138 -18.14 -0.78 21.67
N ARG A 139 -16.87 -0.93 21.22
CA ARG A 139 -15.94 -1.99 21.62
C ARG A 139 -14.57 -1.43 22.03
N LEU A 140 -14.55 -0.24 22.64
CA LEU A 140 -13.32 0.40 23.12
C LEU A 140 -12.57 -0.44 24.16
N ASP A 141 -13.28 -1.31 24.86
CA ASP A 141 -12.71 -2.30 25.79
C ASP A 141 -11.76 -3.29 25.10
N LEU A 142 -11.95 -3.53 23.80
CA LEU A 142 -11.14 -4.47 23.01
C LEU A 142 -10.11 -3.76 22.10
N LEU A 143 -10.26 -2.46 21.88
CA LEU A 143 -9.27 -1.66 21.15
C LEU A 143 -8.28 -1.03 22.14
N ALA A 144 -7.22 -1.78 22.46
CA ALA A 144 -6.18 -1.28 23.34
C ALA A 144 -5.46 -0.05 22.75
N SER A 145 -5.08 0.90 23.60
CA SER A 145 -4.16 1.96 23.19
C SER A 145 -2.78 1.37 22.88
N GLY A 146 -2.13 1.82 21.82
CA GLY A 146 -0.85 1.27 21.39
C GLY A 146 -0.46 1.62 19.97
N SER A 147 0.64 1.05 19.49
CA SER A 147 1.04 1.13 18.08
C SER A 147 0.44 -0.04 17.31
N TYR A 148 -0.03 0.23 16.09
CA TYR A 148 -0.67 -0.72 15.20
C TYR A 148 -0.07 -0.62 13.79
N HIS A 149 0.06 -1.76 13.12
CA HIS A 149 0.19 -1.79 11.67
C HIS A 149 -1.20 -1.69 11.06
N VAL A 150 -1.40 -0.70 10.19
CA VAL A 150 -2.66 -0.46 9.47
C VAL A 150 -2.37 -0.56 7.98
N GLY A 151 -3.16 -1.34 7.23
CA GLY A 151 -2.81 -1.58 5.84
C GLY A 151 -3.80 -2.42 5.05
N LEU A 152 -3.37 -2.75 3.83
CA LEU A 152 -4.05 -3.67 2.91
C LEU A 152 -3.14 -4.83 2.57
N ALA A 153 -3.70 -6.03 2.50
CA ALA A 153 -3.01 -7.26 2.15
C ALA A 153 -3.69 -7.95 0.96
N CYS A 154 -2.88 -8.37 0.00
CA CYS A 154 -3.27 -9.36 -0.98
C CYS A 154 -3.16 -10.74 -0.33
N THR A 155 -4.26 -11.48 -0.41
CA THR A 155 -4.36 -12.82 0.15
C THR A 155 -4.72 -13.83 -0.92
N ARG A 156 -4.30 -15.07 -0.70
CA ARG A 156 -4.73 -16.24 -1.46
C ARG A 156 -4.96 -17.38 -0.49
N TYR A 157 -6.13 -18.01 -0.56
CA TYR A 157 -6.60 -18.97 0.46
C TYR A 157 -6.52 -18.37 1.87
N ASN A 158 -6.92 -17.11 2.02
CA ASN A 158 -6.92 -16.36 3.27
C ASN A 158 -5.55 -16.19 3.96
N GLN A 159 -4.45 -16.36 3.24
CA GLN A 159 -3.09 -16.14 3.75
C GLN A 159 -2.46 -14.93 3.07
N THR A 160 -1.80 -14.05 3.83
CA THR A 160 -1.04 -12.92 3.26
C THR A 160 0.00 -13.42 2.26
N LYS A 161 0.03 -12.81 1.08
CA LYS A 161 1.06 -13.02 0.04
C LYS A 161 1.82 -11.76 -0.30
N ARG A 162 1.20 -10.60 -0.07
CA ARG A 162 1.77 -9.27 -0.29
C ARG A 162 1.00 -8.26 0.55
N PHE A 163 1.65 -7.25 1.10
CA PHE A 163 0.94 -6.23 1.87
C PHE A 163 1.61 -4.87 1.80
N TRP A 164 0.84 -3.84 2.13
CA TRP A 164 1.27 -2.45 2.29
C TRP A 164 0.73 -1.95 3.62
N ALA A 165 1.58 -1.30 4.40
CA ALA A 165 1.24 -0.90 5.76
C ALA A 165 1.77 0.50 6.09
N THR A 166 1.20 1.09 7.13
CA THR A 166 1.70 2.25 7.85
C THR A 166 1.51 2.03 9.33
N ASP A 167 2.39 2.62 10.12
CA ASP A 167 2.32 2.52 11.58
C ASP A 167 1.50 3.67 12.15
N VAL A 168 0.52 3.32 12.96
CA VAL A 168 -0.42 4.25 13.59
C VAL A 168 -0.40 4.03 15.10
N ARG A 169 -0.24 5.12 15.86
CA ARG A 169 -0.49 5.13 17.30
C ARG A 169 -1.97 5.40 17.53
N ILE A 170 -2.66 4.49 18.19
CA ILE A 170 -4.05 4.62 18.62
C ILE A 170 -4.07 4.91 20.12
N SER A 171 -4.88 5.89 20.52
CA SER A 171 -5.21 6.17 21.90
C SER A 171 -6.72 6.07 22.08
N ALA A 172 -7.17 4.97 22.68
CA ALA A 172 -8.54 4.73 23.08
C ALA A 172 -8.74 5.14 24.55
N GLN A 173 -9.57 6.15 24.78
CA GLN A 173 -9.85 6.72 26.09
C GLN A 173 -11.37 6.92 26.26
N PRO A 174 -12.08 5.96 26.89
CA PRO A 174 -13.55 6.01 27.00
C PRO A 174 -14.09 7.29 27.66
N ALA A 175 -13.31 7.92 28.55
CA ALA A 175 -13.66 9.14 29.25
C ALA A 175 -13.35 10.43 28.48
N ALA A 176 -12.59 10.36 27.38
CA ALA A 176 -12.25 11.52 26.57
C ALA A 176 -13.38 11.89 25.61
N ALA A 177 -13.48 13.17 25.25
CA ALA A 177 -14.49 13.67 24.31
C ALA A 177 -14.39 12.96 22.94
N GLU A 178 -13.17 12.78 22.44
CA GLU A 178 -12.93 12.20 21.12
C GLU A 178 -12.87 10.66 21.12
N LYS A 179 -12.91 10.00 22.30
CA LYS A 179 -12.88 8.55 22.57
C LYS A 179 -11.76 7.72 21.92
N ILE A 180 -11.46 7.92 20.64
CA ILE A 180 -10.32 7.40 19.89
C ILE A 180 -9.63 8.58 19.22
N THR A 181 -8.33 8.70 19.45
CA THR A 181 -7.44 9.53 18.64
C THR A 181 -6.39 8.63 18.00
N TRP A 182 -5.91 9.03 16.82
CA TRP A 182 -4.87 8.30 16.13
C TRP A 182 -3.87 9.22 15.46
N ARG A 183 -2.62 8.75 15.33
CA ARG A 183 -1.52 9.48 14.69
C ARG A 183 -0.61 8.53 13.91
N VAL A 184 -0.29 8.89 12.68
CA VAL A 184 0.72 8.19 11.87
C VAL A 184 2.10 8.44 12.48
N LEU A 185 2.86 7.37 12.75
CA LEU A 185 4.16 7.48 13.42
C LEU A 185 5.26 7.97 12.49
N ASP A 186 5.33 7.43 11.27
CA ASP A 186 6.32 7.80 10.25
C ASP A 186 5.61 8.01 8.90
N PRO A 187 4.95 9.17 8.70
CA PRO A 187 4.12 9.38 7.52
C PRO A 187 4.98 9.47 6.26
N ALA A 188 4.78 8.51 5.35
CA ALA A 188 5.29 8.61 3.99
C ALA A 188 4.62 9.80 3.26
N PRO A 189 5.33 10.49 2.35
CA PRO A 189 4.73 11.57 1.58
C PRO A 189 3.59 11.01 0.72
N ALA A 190 2.47 11.73 0.66
CA ALA A 190 1.43 11.41 -0.32
C ALA A 190 2.04 11.41 -1.72
N ILE A 191 1.62 10.43 -2.52
CA ILE A 191 1.97 10.40 -3.93
C ILE A 191 1.10 11.47 -4.55
N GLY A 192 1.64 12.69 -4.60
CA GLY A 192 0.93 13.86 -5.10
C GLY A 192 0.30 13.49 -6.44
N GLY A 193 -1.03 13.64 -6.53
CA GLY A 193 -1.67 13.80 -7.82
C GLY A 193 -1.01 15.03 -8.41
N GLY A 194 -0.03 14.82 -9.29
CA GLY A 194 0.79 15.89 -9.80
C GLY A 194 -0.15 16.97 -10.29
N SER A 195 -0.21 18.09 -9.55
CA SER A 195 -0.52 19.33 -10.21
C SER A 195 0.55 19.39 -11.29
N ALA A 196 0.14 19.21 -12.55
CA ALA A 196 1.01 19.48 -13.67
C ALA A 196 1.74 20.78 -13.33
N PRO A 197 3.07 20.87 -13.53
CA PRO A 197 3.77 22.11 -13.24
C PRO A 197 2.95 23.20 -13.92
N VAL A 198 2.41 24.12 -13.11
CA VAL A 198 1.77 25.32 -13.63
C VAL A 198 2.93 26.04 -14.27
N VAL A 199 3.16 25.78 -15.55
CA VAL A 199 4.06 26.57 -16.36
C VAL A 199 3.46 27.97 -16.26
N PRO A 200 4.11 28.94 -15.60
CA PRO A 200 3.58 30.28 -15.60
C PRO A 200 3.44 30.66 -17.07
N ILE A 201 2.20 30.90 -17.52
CA ILE A 201 1.89 31.52 -18.80
C ILE A 201 2.37 32.96 -18.65
N GLY A 202 3.69 33.14 -18.76
CA GLY A 202 4.37 34.34 -18.31
C GLY A 202 5.80 34.37 -18.84
N ALA A 203 5.99 33.96 -20.10
CA ALA A 203 7.04 34.43 -21.02
C ALA A 203 7.01 33.61 -22.33
N ALA A 204 5.90 33.63 -23.06
CA ALA A 204 5.90 33.29 -24.48
C ALA A 204 6.14 34.56 -25.30
N VAL A 205 7.28 35.21 -25.08
CA VAL A 205 7.84 36.22 -25.98
C VAL A 205 9.34 35.97 -26.01
N VAL A 206 9.93 35.95 -27.21
CA VAL A 206 11.37 35.77 -27.50
C VAL A 206 11.84 34.29 -27.65
N THR A 207 11.38 33.62 -28.70
CA THR A 207 12.24 32.78 -29.59
C THR A 207 11.55 32.50 -30.93
N VAL A 208 11.24 33.55 -31.70
CA VAL A 208 10.94 33.44 -33.15
C VAL A 208 12.10 33.99 -34.01
N ALA A 209 13.15 34.56 -33.39
CA ALA A 209 14.21 35.25 -34.13
C ALA A 209 15.31 34.35 -34.73
N VAL A 210 15.46 33.08 -34.33
CA VAL A 210 16.60 32.25 -34.78
C VAL A 210 16.29 31.38 -36.02
N VAL A 211 15.02 31.09 -36.31
CA VAL A 211 14.66 30.25 -37.48
C VAL A 211 14.42 31.09 -38.75
N ALA A 212 14.15 32.38 -38.63
CA ALA A 212 14.05 33.28 -39.80
C ALA A 212 15.42 33.69 -40.39
N ALA A 213 16.49 33.64 -39.60
CA ALA A 213 17.84 34.00 -40.05
C ALA A 213 18.53 32.89 -40.87
N SER A 214 18.23 31.62 -40.61
CA SER A 214 18.82 30.48 -41.33
C SER A 214 18.20 30.27 -42.72
N VAL A 215 16.93 30.64 -42.92
CA VAL A 215 16.25 30.52 -44.23
C VAL A 215 16.67 31.62 -45.21
N THR A 216 17.01 32.81 -44.73
CA THR A 216 17.42 33.94 -45.61
C THR A 216 18.88 33.86 -46.05
N LEU A 217 19.78 33.30 -45.23
CA LEU A 217 21.18 33.06 -45.60
C LEU A 217 21.36 31.85 -46.54
N GLY A 218 20.53 30.81 -46.42
CA GLY A 218 20.55 29.65 -47.32
C GLY A 218 20.14 29.98 -48.77
N ARG A 219 19.17 30.90 -48.96
CA ARG A 219 18.69 31.28 -50.29
C ARG A 219 19.66 32.16 -51.09
N ARG A 220 20.60 32.86 -50.45
CA ARG A 220 21.61 33.67 -51.17
C ARG A 220 22.75 32.84 -51.77
N ARG A 221 23.15 31.73 -51.14
CA ARG A 221 24.26 30.91 -51.66
C ARG A 221 23.91 30.14 -52.94
N VAL A 222 22.68 29.69 -53.10
CA VAL A 222 22.25 28.91 -54.28
C VAL A 222 22.19 29.78 -55.55
N ARG A 223 21.92 31.09 -55.43
CA ARG A 223 21.76 31.97 -56.60
C ARG A 223 23.09 32.40 -57.25
N THR A 224 24.20 32.37 -56.52
CA THR A 224 25.54 32.69 -57.05
C THR A 224 26.16 31.53 -57.83
N SER A 225 25.80 30.28 -57.54
CA SER A 225 26.39 29.11 -58.21
C SER A 225 25.84 28.86 -59.62
N MET A 226 24.67 29.42 -59.97
CA MET A 226 24.10 29.27 -61.32
C MET A 226 24.63 30.29 -62.34
N ARG A 227 25.15 31.45 -61.91
CA ARG A 227 25.71 32.45 -62.85
C ARG A 227 27.15 32.18 -63.27
N ALA A 228 27.85 31.26 -62.61
CA ALA A 228 29.24 30.92 -62.96
C ALA A 228 29.36 29.83 -64.04
N VAL A 229 28.27 29.12 -64.36
CA VAL A 229 28.27 28.04 -65.36
C VAL A 229 28.00 28.55 -66.78
N GLU A 230 27.40 29.73 -66.93
CA GLU A 230 27.00 30.28 -68.25
C GLU A 230 28.05 31.20 -68.89
N ALA A 231 29.25 31.33 -68.29
CA ALA A 231 30.34 32.16 -68.82
C ALA A 231 31.54 31.34 -69.36
N ARG A 232 31.35 30.04 -69.65
CA ARG A 232 32.37 29.15 -70.23
C ARG A 232 31.83 28.25 -71.37
N SER A 233 30.88 28.77 -72.14
CA SER A 233 30.50 28.20 -73.45
C SER A 233 30.57 29.27 -74.52
#